data_AF-A0A261WKZ4-F1
#
_entry.id   AF-A0A261WKZ4-F1
#
_cell.length_a   1.000
_cell.length_b   1.000
_cell.length_c   1.000
_cell.angle_alpha   90.00
_cell.angle_beta   90.00
_cell.angle_gamma   90.00
#
_symmetry.space_group_name_H-M   'P 1'
#
loop_
_entity.id
_entity.type
_entity.pdbx_description
1 polymer ?
#
loop_
_entity_poly.entity_id
_entity_poly.type
_entity_poly.pdbx_seq_one_letter_code
_entity_poly.pdbx_strand_id
1 'polypeptide(L)'
;SRKEFRGMSTTEVLAIGRSRKPVTIAASTYNNHLARICAFFQRQIVMGVIKNSPCIGVATRIDTSTERKSRRPLYIEELAAIFEPIEFKRWVKDRPERWWVPQLCLYTGARASEIAQPRLADIATIDGISCITIRVTQKEQRVKNKPSVRVIPLAQPLIDAGFLIYVERSRATKHPRLFPHLDAGYKLYEGEAFYLGYGDKVIRDFC
;
A
#
# COMPACT_ATOMS: atom_id res chain seq x y z
N SER A 1 21.38 7.82 -6.20
CA SER A 1 21.82 9.19 -5.90
C SER A 1 21.01 10.15 -6.75
N ARG A 2 20.55 11.30 -6.22
CA ARG A 2 19.93 12.33 -7.06
C ARG A 2 20.96 12.79 -8.11
N LYS A 3 20.52 13.08 -9.35
CA LYS A 3 21.42 13.51 -10.43
C LYS A 3 22.32 14.69 -10.02
N GLU A 4 21.85 15.55 -9.12
CA GLU A 4 22.54 16.74 -8.62
C GLU A 4 23.80 16.48 -7.77
N PHE A 5 23.98 15.28 -7.20
CA PHE A 5 25.12 14.98 -6.31
C PHE A 5 26.07 13.93 -6.89
N ARG A 6 26.01 13.68 -8.19
CA ARG A 6 26.82 12.65 -8.84
C ARG A 6 28.24 13.19 -9.06
N GLY A 7 29.24 12.50 -8.52
CA GLY A 7 30.66 12.87 -8.68
C GLY A 7 31.20 13.89 -7.68
N MET A 8 30.35 14.40 -6.78
CA MET A 8 30.78 15.29 -5.69
C MET A 8 31.35 14.49 -4.52
N SER A 9 32.37 15.05 -3.88
CA SER A 9 32.92 14.59 -2.62
C SER A 9 31.95 14.82 -1.45
N THR A 10 32.12 14.06 -0.37
CA THR A 10 31.28 14.16 0.84
C THR A 10 31.31 15.57 1.43
N THR A 11 32.46 16.25 1.39
CA THR A 11 32.65 17.63 1.87
C THR A 11 31.88 18.64 1.03
N GLU A 12 31.88 18.50 -0.29
CA GLU A 12 31.10 19.36 -1.20
C GLU A 12 29.59 19.19 -0.99
N VAL A 13 29.12 17.96 -0.82
CA VAL A 13 27.72 17.67 -0.52
C VAL A 13 27.31 18.29 0.82
N LEU A 14 28.17 18.23 1.84
CA LEU A 14 27.94 18.87 3.14
C LEU A 14 27.92 20.40 3.04
N ALA A 15 28.80 20.99 2.23
CA ALA A 15 28.82 22.44 2.00
C ALA A 15 27.53 22.92 1.32
N ILE A 16 27.03 22.19 0.31
CA ILE A 16 25.75 22.45 -0.34
C ILE A 16 24.58 22.27 0.64
N GLY A 17 24.63 21.25 1.49
CA GLY A 17 23.63 21.02 2.52
C GLY A 17 23.55 22.15 3.55
N ARG A 18 24.68 22.79 3.88
CA ARG A 18 24.76 23.94 4.79
C ARG A 18 24.28 25.25 4.16
N SER A 19 24.50 25.43 2.86
CA SER A 19 24.10 26.67 2.15
C SER A 19 22.62 26.68 1.75
N ARG A 20 21.99 25.52 1.60
CA ARG A 20 20.56 25.41 1.29
C ARG A 20 19.73 25.48 2.56
N LYS A 21 18.60 26.20 2.52
CA LYS A 21 17.57 26.06 3.56
C LYS A 21 17.15 24.59 3.63
N PRO A 22 17.23 23.93 4.80
CA PRO A 22 16.85 22.54 4.90
C PRO A 22 15.38 22.39 4.53
N VAL A 23 15.09 21.49 3.61
CA VAL A 23 13.70 21.09 3.34
C VAL A 23 13.18 20.44 4.61
N THR A 24 12.19 21.06 5.23
CA THR A 24 11.57 20.51 6.44
C THR A 24 10.75 19.29 6.06
N ILE A 25 10.99 18.19 6.77
CA ILE A 25 10.17 16.98 6.68
C ILE A 25 9.22 16.95 7.87
N ALA A 26 8.08 16.27 7.73
CA ALA A 26 7.19 16.03 8.84
C ALA A 26 7.93 15.32 10.00
N ALA A 27 7.58 15.65 11.25
CA ALA A 27 8.21 15.07 12.44
C ALA A 27 8.10 13.54 12.45
N SER A 28 6.97 12.99 12.02
CA SER A 28 6.79 11.53 11.86
C SER A 28 7.73 10.93 10.81
N THR A 29 8.00 11.64 9.71
CA THR A 29 8.97 11.24 8.69
C THR A 29 10.39 11.28 9.24
N TYR A 30 10.75 12.31 10.01
CA TYR A 30 12.03 12.40 10.71
C TYR A 30 12.23 11.21 11.66
N ASN A 31 11.25 10.93 12.53
CA ASN A 31 11.29 9.82 13.46
C ASN A 31 11.47 8.46 12.74
N ASN A 32 10.82 8.28 11.58
CA ASN A 32 10.96 7.08 10.76
C ASN A 32 12.37 6.95 10.14
N HIS A 33 12.96 8.04 9.67
CA HIS A 33 14.34 8.03 9.17
C HIS A 33 15.32 7.71 10.29
N LEU A 34 15.18 8.37 11.44
CA LEU A 34 16.02 8.13 12.61
C LEU A 34 15.93 6.67 13.07
N ALA A 35 14.72 6.11 13.17
CA ALA A 35 14.52 4.71 13.55
C ALA A 35 15.24 3.73 12.61
N ARG A 36 15.22 3.98 11.28
CA ARG A 36 15.92 3.13 10.30
C ARG A 36 17.44 3.22 10.43
N ILE A 37 17.98 4.42 10.64
CA ILE A 37 19.41 4.63 10.84
C ILE A 37 19.87 3.94 12.13
N CYS A 38 19.14 4.11 13.22
CA CYS A 38 19.42 3.43 14.48
C CYS A 38 19.38 1.91 14.34
N ALA A 39 18.38 1.37 13.62
CA ALA A 39 18.28 -0.07 13.37
C ALA A 39 19.47 -0.61 12.55
N PHE A 40 19.95 0.16 11.56
CA PHE A 40 21.14 -0.22 10.78
C PHE A 40 22.39 -0.34 11.67
N PHE A 41 22.70 0.68 12.48
CA PHE A 41 23.87 0.63 13.36
C PHE A 41 23.72 -0.41 14.47
N GLN A 42 22.50 -0.63 14.98
CA GLN A 42 22.24 -1.71 15.91
C GLN A 42 22.57 -3.07 15.29
N ARG A 43 22.23 -3.28 14.01
CA ARG A 43 22.61 -4.51 13.30
C ARG A 43 24.13 -4.67 13.19
N GLN A 44 24.88 -3.58 12.98
CA GLN A 44 26.34 -3.62 12.93
C GLN A 44 26.97 -4.02 14.27
N ILE A 45 26.39 -3.60 15.41
CA ILE A 45 26.81 -4.06 16.74
C ILE A 45 26.57 -5.56 16.89
N VAL A 46 25.36 -6.03 16.52
CA VAL A 46 25.02 -7.46 16.59
C VAL A 46 25.96 -8.32 15.73
N MET A 47 26.43 -7.78 14.61
CA MET A 47 27.42 -8.41 13.75
C MET A 47 28.87 -8.27 14.25
N GLY A 48 29.12 -7.55 15.34
CA GLY A 48 30.45 -7.31 15.90
C GLY A 48 31.32 -6.34 15.12
N VAL A 49 30.76 -5.63 14.13
CA VAL A 49 31.51 -4.69 13.26
C VAL A 49 31.89 -3.42 14.01
N ILE A 50 31.00 -2.95 14.88
CA ILE A 50 31.24 -1.77 15.72
C ILE A 50 30.90 -2.10 17.17
N LYS A 51 31.65 -1.50 18.10
CA LYS A 51 31.45 -1.71 19.54
C LYS A 51 30.23 -0.95 20.08
N ASN A 52 29.99 0.26 19.57
CA ASN A 52 28.98 1.18 20.07
C ASN A 52 28.18 1.80 18.92
N SER A 53 26.92 2.13 19.17
CA SER A 53 26.04 2.75 18.17
C SER A 53 26.32 4.25 18.10
N PRO A 54 26.57 4.82 16.90
CA PRO A 54 26.62 6.27 16.71
C PRO A 54 25.30 6.98 17.08
N CYS A 55 24.21 6.22 17.27
CA CYS A 55 22.90 6.77 17.56
C CYS A 55 22.67 7.13 19.03
N ILE A 56 23.58 6.79 19.95
CA ILE A 56 23.41 6.99 21.40
C ILE A 56 23.07 8.45 21.76
N GLY A 57 23.63 9.44 21.04
CA GLY A 57 23.40 10.87 21.29
C GLY A 57 22.50 11.60 20.30
N VAL A 58 22.00 10.93 19.26
CA VAL A 58 21.21 11.55 18.18
C VAL A 58 19.81 10.96 18.03
N ALA A 59 19.44 10.00 18.89
CA ALA A 59 18.16 9.28 18.84
C ALA A 59 16.95 10.07 19.40
N THR A 60 17.08 11.38 19.60
CA THR A 60 15.98 12.23 20.09
C THR A 60 14.84 12.25 19.08
N ARG A 61 13.73 11.64 19.43
CA ARG A 61 12.51 11.68 18.63
C ARG A 61 11.75 12.96 18.91
N ILE A 62 11.10 13.49 17.87
CA ILE A 62 10.11 14.56 18.03
C ILE A 62 8.82 13.91 18.50
N ASP A 63 8.17 14.43 19.54
CA ASP A 63 6.87 13.92 19.96
C ASP A 63 5.80 14.26 18.90
N THR A 64 5.16 13.23 18.37
CA THR A 64 4.08 13.34 17.38
C THR A 64 2.75 12.81 17.92
N SER A 65 2.66 12.52 19.22
CA SER A 65 1.47 11.93 19.84
C SER A 65 0.26 12.88 19.81
N THR A 66 0.52 14.18 19.88
CA THR A 66 -0.49 15.26 19.84
C THR A 66 -0.80 15.76 18.43
N GLU A 67 -0.06 15.32 17.41
CA GLU A 67 -0.36 15.64 16.01
C GLU A 67 -1.70 14.99 15.62
N ARG A 68 -2.73 15.81 15.35
CA ARG A 68 -3.96 15.30 14.76
C ARG A 68 -3.64 14.72 13.38
N LYS A 69 -3.83 13.41 13.23
CA LYS A 69 -3.90 12.80 11.89
C LYS A 69 -5.13 13.40 11.19
N SER A 70 -4.92 14.15 10.12
CA SER A 70 -5.99 14.80 9.34
C SER A 70 -6.95 13.84 8.61
N ARG A 71 -6.85 12.54 8.86
CA ARG A 71 -7.71 11.54 8.22
C ARG A 71 -9.07 11.56 8.90
N ARG A 72 -10.03 12.28 8.30
CA ARG A 72 -11.44 12.18 8.66
C ARG A 72 -12.16 11.18 7.74
N PRO A 73 -13.29 10.60 8.18
CA PRO A 73 -14.21 9.91 7.28
C PRO A 73 -14.70 10.83 6.15
N LEU A 74 -15.06 10.23 5.03
CA LEU A 74 -15.77 10.92 3.95
C LEU A 74 -17.21 11.16 4.37
N TYR A 75 -17.74 12.34 4.03
CA TYR A 75 -19.16 12.63 4.17
C TYR A 75 -19.97 12.02 3.02
N ILE A 76 -21.28 11.94 3.20
CA ILE A 76 -22.19 11.32 2.22
C ILE A 76 -22.14 12.08 0.89
N GLU A 77 -22.01 13.39 0.94
CA GLU A 77 -21.95 14.27 -0.25
C GLU A 77 -20.65 14.04 -1.03
N GLU A 78 -19.55 13.77 -0.33
CA GLU A 78 -18.25 13.45 -0.95
C GLU A 78 -18.28 12.06 -1.57
N LEU A 79 -18.92 11.09 -0.92
CA LEU A 79 -19.15 9.77 -1.50
C LEU A 79 -20.02 9.87 -2.75
N ALA A 80 -21.09 10.66 -2.70
CA ALA A 80 -21.95 10.91 -3.86
C ALA A 80 -21.17 11.55 -5.01
N ALA A 81 -20.26 12.49 -4.72
CA ALA A 81 -19.39 13.09 -5.74
C ALA A 81 -18.38 12.10 -6.33
N ILE A 82 -17.78 11.22 -5.51
CA ILE A 82 -16.84 10.19 -5.97
C ILE A 82 -17.52 9.16 -6.89
N PHE A 83 -18.75 8.76 -6.54
CA PHE A 83 -19.53 7.76 -7.26
C PHE A 83 -20.59 8.36 -8.19
N GLU A 84 -20.38 9.61 -8.63
CA GLU A 84 -21.28 10.27 -9.58
C GLU A 84 -21.35 9.42 -10.88
N PRO A 85 -22.56 9.00 -11.31
CA PRO A 85 -22.69 7.98 -12.35
C PRO A 85 -22.03 8.30 -13.69
N ILE A 86 -21.97 9.55 -14.12
CA ILE A 86 -21.45 9.93 -15.44
C ILE A 86 -19.92 9.87 -15.43
N GLU A 87 -19.29 10.65 -14.55
CA GLU A 87 -17.84 10.77 -14.49
C GLU A 87 -17.21 9.47 -13.96
N PHE A 88 -17.85 8.79 -13.01
CA PHE A 88 -17.36 7.51 -12.52
C PHE A 88 -17.37 6.46 -13.63
N LYS A 89 -18.48 6.31 -14.39
CA LYS A 89 -18.55 5.36 -15.52
C LYS A 89 -17.54 5.69 -16.62
N ARG A 90 -17.31 6.98 -16.89
CA ARG A 90 -16.30 7.42 -17.85
C ARG A 90 -14.90 7.01 -17.40
N TRP A 91 -14.59 7.19 -16.12
CA TRP A 91 -13.28 6.92 -15.55
C TRP A 91 -12.94 5.43 -15.43
N VAL A 92 -13.95 4.58 -15.22
CA VAL A 92 -13.81 3.12 -15.09
C VAL A 92 -13.90 2.35 -16.41
N LYS A 93 -14.16 3.05 -17.53
CA LYS A 93 -14.37 2.43 -18.84
C LYS A 93 -13.22 1.46 -19.19
N ASP A 94 -13.56 0.21 -19.49
CA ASP A 94 -12.63 -0.88 -19.81
C ASP A 94 -11.63 -1.24 -18.70
N ARG A 95 -11.89 -0.79 -17.46
CA ARG A 95 -11.02 -0.95 -16.29
C ARG A 95 -11.82 -1.52 -15.11
N PRO A 96 -12.10 -2.83 -15.07
CA PRO A 96 -12.95 -3.44 -14.05
C PRO A 96 -12.39 -3.28 -12.62
N GLU A 97 -11.07 -3.19 -12.46
CA GLU A 97 -10.45 -2.88 -11.18
C GLU A 97 -10.79 -1.48 -10.68
N ARG A 98 -10.94 -0.50 -11.58
CA ARG A 98 -11.34 0.85 -11.19
C ARG A 98 -12.80 0.91 -10.75
N TRP A 99 -13.64 0.06 -11.34
CA TRP A 99 -15.02 -0.10 -10.90
C TRP A 99 -15.11 -0.80 -9.55
N TRP A 100 -14.48 -1.97 -9.40
CA TRP A 100 -14.68 -2.82 -8.23
C TRP A 100 -13.86 -2.43 -7.02
N VAL A 101 -12.61 -1.97 -7.18
CA VAL A 101 -11.72 -1.70 -6.04
C VAL A 101 -12.32 -0.64 -5.09
N PRO A 102 -12.82 0.53 -5.55
CA PRO A 102 -13.38 1.56 -4.66
C PRO A 102 -14.60 1.07 -3.89
N GLN A 103 -15.49 0.37 -4.60
CA GLN A 103 -16.73 -0.14 -4.01
C GLN A 103 -16.42 -1.21 -2.96
N LEU A 104 -15.51 -2.14 -3.27
CA LEU A 104 -15.05 -3.13 -2.30
C LEU A 104 -14.34 -2.45 -1.12
N CYS A 105 -13.50 -1.43 -1.33
CA CYS A 105 -12.88 -0.67 -0.23
C CYS A 105 -13.94 -0.01 0.66
N LEU A 106 -14.97 0.61 0.06
CA LEU A 106 -16.05 1.28 0.76
C LEU A 106 -16.82 0.31 1.68
N TYR A 107 -17.24 -0.83 1.15
CA TYR A 107 -18.09 -1.76 1.88
C TYR A 107 -17.34 -2.73 2.80
N THR A 108 -16.04 -2.95 2.59
CA THR A 108 -15.25 -3.90 3.40
C THR A 108 -14.27 -3.21 4.36
N GLY A 109 -13.98 -1.93 4.18
CA GLY A 109 -12.92 -1.22 4.90
C GLY A 109 -11.51 -1.74 4.59
N ALA A 110 -11.35 -2.62 3.59
CA ALA A 110 -10.07 -3.14 3.19
C ALA A 110 -9.23 -2.09 2.46
N ARG A 111 -7.90 -2.24 2.54
CA ARG A 111 -6.99 -1.36 1.79
C ARG A 111 -7.11 -1.66 0.30
N ALA A 112 -6.97 -0.63 -0.55
CA ALA A 112 -6.97 -0.82 -2.00
C ALA A 112 -5.94 -1.88 -2.46
N SER A 113 -4.77 -1.94 -1.81
CA SER A 113 -3.77 -2.99 -2.07
C SER A 113 -4.20 -4.40 -1.65
N GLU A 114 -5.05 -4.53 -0.63
CA GLU A 114 -5.64 -5.81 -0.21
C GLU A 114 -6.72 -6.28 -1.19
N ILE A 115 -7.47 -5.35 -1.78
CA ILE A 115 -8.50 -5.62 -2.79
C ILE A 115 -7.91 -5.83 -4.19
N ALA A 116 -6.72 -5.31 -4.48
CA ALA A 116 -6.05 -5.48 -5.78
C ALA A 116 -5.48 -6.90 -6.02
N GLN A 117 -5.21 -7.64 -4.95
CA GLN A 117 -4.51 -8.94 -4.98
C GLN A 117 -5.34 -10.24 -4.84
N PRO A 118 -6.66 -10.26 -4.57
CA PRO A 118 -7.41 -11.49 -4.40
C PRO A 118 -7.36 -12.40 -5.63
N ARG A 119 -7.34 -13.69 -5.34
CA ARG A 119 -7.59 -14.77 -6.28
C ARG A 119 -9.08 -15.09 -6.33
N LEU A 120 -9.53 -15.72 -7.40
CA LEU A 120 -10.93 -16.15 -7.51
C LEU A 120 -11.32 -17.17 -6.44
N ALA A 121 -10.35 -17.96 -5.95
CA ALA A 121 -10.51 -18.87 -4.81
C ALA A 121 -10.61 -18.16 -3.45
N ASP A 122 -10.37 -16.85 -3.40
CA ASP A 122 -10.58 -16.03 -2.20
C ASP A 122 -12.03 -15.54 -2.10
N ILE A 123 -12.83 -15.71 -3.16
CA ILE A 123 -14.27 -15.41 -3.19
C ILE A 123 -15.04 -16.73 -3.06
N ALA A 124 -15.70 -16.92 -1.94
CA ALA A 124 -16.40 -18.17 -1.63
C ALA A 124 -17.64 -17.92 -0.77
N THR A 125 -18.60 -18.84 -0.85
CA THR A 125 -19.74 -18.87 0.07
C THR A 125 -19.34 -19.67 1.32
N ILE A 126 -19.48 -19.05 2.49
CA ILE A 126 -19.19 -19.66 3.79
C ILE A 126 -20.48 -19.56 4.58
N ASP A 127 -21.02 -20.70 5.01
CA ASP A 127 -22.29 -20.79 5.75
C ASP A 127 -23.46 -20.05 5.07
N GLY A 128 -23.54 -20.18 3.74
CA GLY A 128 -24.57 -19.52 2.92
C GLY A 128 -24.31 -18.04 2.62
N ILE A 129 -23.22 -17.45 3.15
CA ILE A 129 -22.87 -16.04 2.97
C ILE A 129 -21.69 -15.89 2.02
N SER A 130 -21.87 -15.13 0.93
CA SER A 130 -20.79 -14.83 0.00
C SER A 130 -19.75 -13.91 0.66
N CYS A 131 -18.50 -14.34 0.68
CA CYS A 131 -17.40 -13.68 1.38
C CYS A 131 -16.20 -13.43 0.47
N ILE A 132 -15.40 -12.42 0.81
CA ILE A 132 -14.04 -12.20 0.31
C ILE A 132 -13.03 -12.48 1.43
N THR A 133 -12.02 -13.29 1.13
CA THR A 133 -10.93 -13.60 2.08
C THR A 133 -9.69 -12.78 1.76
N ILE A 134 -9.24 -11.97 2.71
CA ILE A 134 -7.95 -11.28 2.63
C ILE A 134 -6.90 -12.19 3.24
N ARG A 135 -5.96 -12.69 2.44
CA ARG A 135 -4.88 -13.59 2.87
C ARG A 135 -3.66 -13.50 1.95
N VAL A 136 -2.56 -14.12 2.38
CA VAL A 136 -1.35 -14.30 1.56
C VAL A 136 -1.19 -15.79 1.29
N THR A 137 -1.37 -16.18 0.03
CA THR A 137 -1.19 -17.56 -0.46
C THR A 137 -0.08 -17.68 -1.49
N GLN A 138 0.38 -16.55 -2.04
CA GLN A 138 1.40 -16.47 -3.08
C GLN A 138 2.46 -15.43 -2.71
N LYS A 139 3.67 -15.58 -3.27
CA LYS A 139 4.84 -14.73 -2.98
C LYS A 139 4.66 -13.26 -3.39
N GLU A 140 3.71 -12.97 -4.27
CA GLU A 140 3.36 -11.63 -4.75
C GLU A 140 2.34 -10.93 -3.84
N GLN A 141 1.62 -11.68 -2.99
CA GLN A 141 0.60 -11.12 -2.11
C GLN A 141 1.23 -10.56 -0.83
N ARG A 142 0.67 -9.47 -0.30
CA ARG A 142 1.16 -8.80 0.91
C ARG A 142 0.00 -8.38 1.80
N VAL A 143 0.18 -8.58 3.11
CA VAL A 143 -0.66 -7.99 4.15
C VAL A 143 0.21 -7.31 5.18
N LYS A 144 -0.31 -6.29 5.87
CA LYS A 144 0.49 -5.47 6.79
C LYS A 144 0.98 -6.27 8.01
N ASN A 145 0.14 -7.14 8.56
CA ASN A 145 0.42 -7.93 9.76
C ASN A 145 -0.51 -9.15 9.83
N LYS A 146 -0.23 -10.11 10.71
CA LYS A 146 -1.07 -11.32 10.89
C LYS A 146 -2.56 -11.01 11.07
N PRO A 147 -2.98 -10.02 11.88
CA PRO A 147 -4.39 -9.66 12.04
C PRO A 147 -5.07 -9.11 10.77
N SER A 148 -4.32 -8.77 9.73
CA SER A 148 -4.91 -8.36 8.45
C SER A 148 -5.53 -9.54 7.68
N VAL A 149 -5.18 -10.79 8.02
CA VAL A 149 -5.78 -11.98 7.42
C VAL A 149 -7.17 -12.19 8.01
N ARG A 150 -8.21 -12.13 7.17
CA ARG A 150 -9.61 -12.14 7.61
C ARG A 150 -10.56 -12.54 6.49
N VAL A 151 -11.73 -13.02 6.88
CA VAL A 151 -12.88 -13.24 5.99
C VAL A 151 -13.84 -12.07 6.18
N ILE A 152 -14.36 -11.51 5.08
CA ILE A 152 -15.27 -10.37 5.09
C ILE A 152 -16.52 -10.75 4.29
N PRO A 153 -17.73 -10.70 4.88
CA PRO A 153 -18.97 -10.85 4.14
C PRO A 153 -19.11 -9.76 3.05
N LEU A 154 -19.61 -10.14 1.89
CA LEU A 154 -19.94 -9.20 0.83
C LEU A 154 -21.25 -8.49 1.18
N ALA A 155 -21.22 -7.16 1.21
CA ALA A 155 -22.41 -6.35 1.44
C ALA A 155 -23.41 -6.48 0.28
N GLN A 156 -24.70 -6.44 0.58
CA GLN A 156 -25.77 -6.58 -0.41
C GLN A 156 -25.63 -5.63 -1.61
N PRO A 157 -25.27 -4.34 -1.46
CA PRO A 157 -25.08 -3.44 -2.61
C PRO A 157 -24.02 -3.91 -3.62
N LEU A 158 -22.99 -4.64 -3.18
CA LEU A 158 -21.99 -5.22 -4.09
C LEU A 158 -22.57 -6.38 -4.89
N ILE A 159 -23.43 -7.19 -4.25
CA ILE A 159 -24.12 -8.31 -4.87
C ILE A 159 -25.10 -7.78 -5.92
N ASP A 160 -25.90 -6.77 -5.55
CA ASP A 160 -26.88 -6.12 -6.42
C ASP A 160 -26.21 -5.42 -7.60
N ALA A 161 -25.03 -4.83 -7.39
CA ALA A 161 -24.20 -4.26 -8.46
C ALA A 161 -23.62 -5.32 -9.43
N GLY A 162 -23.79 -6.61 -9.15
CA GLY A 162 -23.37 -7.71 -10.00
C GLY A 162 -21.94 -8.20 -9.75
N PHE A 163 -21.38 -8.00 -8.55
CA PHE A 163 -20.00 -8.44 -8.26
C PHE A 163 -19.82 -9.95 -8.45
N LEU A 164 -20.79 -10.75 -7.99
CA LEU A 164 -20.73 -12.21 -8.14
C LEU A 164 -20.82 -12.63 -9.62
N ILE A 165 -21.61 -11.92 -10.43
CA ILE A 165 -21.67 -12.13 -11.88
C ILE A 165 -20.29 -11.86 -12.52
N TYR A 166 -19.61 -10.78 -12.10
CA TYR A 166 -18.25 -10.48 -12.54
C TYR A 166 -17.25 -11.58 -12.12
N VAL A 167 -17.37 -12.11 -10.90
CA VAL A 167 -16.52 -13.21 -10.41
C VAL A 167 -16.71 -14.47 -11.24
N GLU A 168 -17.95 -14.88 -11.56
CA GLU A 168 -18.20 -16.05 -12.41
C GLU A 168 -17.67 -15.87 -13.83
N ARG A 169 -17.87 -14.68 -14.43
CA ARG A 169 -17.29 -14.35 -15.74
C ARG A 169 -15.76 -14.43 -15.71
N SER A 170 -15.15 -13.97 -14.62
CA SER A 170 -13.70 -14.06 -14.44
C SER A 170 -13.23 -15.51 -14.29
N ARG A 171 -13.98 -16.37 -13.59
CA ARG A 171 -13.70 -17.82 -13.48
C ARG A 171 -13.73 -18.52 -14.83
N ALA A 172 -14.65 -18.13 -15.72
CA ALA A 172 -14.73 -18.69 -17.07
C ALA A 172 -13.45 -18.45 -17.90
N THR A 173 -12.67 -17.41 -17.59
CA THR A 173 -11.37 -17.16 -18.26
C THR A 173 -10.26 -18.12 -17.83
N LYS A 174 -10.49 -18.95 -16.80
CA LYS A 174 -9.50 -19.85 -16.16
C LYS A 174 -8.29 -19.15 -15.55
N HIS A 175 -8.25 -17.81 -15.54
CA HIS A 175 -7.19 -17.08 -14.87
C HIS A 175 -7.41 -17.11 -13.34
N PRO A 176 -6.40 -17.40 -12.51
CA PRO A 176 -6.60 -17.60 -11.07
C PRO A 176 -6.90 -16.31 -10.29
N ARG A 177 -6.58 -15.14 -10.85
CA ARG A 177 -6.75 -13.85 -10.18
C ARG A 177 -8.03 -13.14 -10.54
N LEU A 178 -8.59 -12.39 -9.57
CA LEU A 178 -9.77 -11.56 -9.77
C LEU A 178 -9.53 -10.42 -10.78
N PHE A 179 -8.36 -9.77 -10.72
CA PHE A 179 -7.96 -8.71 -11.65
C PHE A 179 -6.71 -9.12 -12.42
N PRO A 180 -6.78 -9.89 -13.53
CA PRO A 180 -5.61 -10.45 -14.22
C PRO A 180 -4.61 -9.43 -14.77
N HIS A 181 -5.05 -8.20 -15.05
CA HIS A 181 -4.27 -7.13 -15.68
C HIS A 181 -3.47 -6.26 -14.69
N LEU A 182 -3.54 -6.55 -13.39
CA LEU A 182 -2.77 -5.85 -12.36
C LEU A 182 -1.43 -6.54 -12.10
N ASP A 183 -0.32 -5.88 -12.35
CA ASP A 183 0.98 -6.49 -12.06
C ASP A 183 1.38 -6.27 -10.60
N ALA A 184 2.02 -7.28 -10.02
CA ALA A 184 2.69 -7.08 -8.74
C ALA A 184 3.93 -6.24 -8.99
N GLY A 185 4.03 -5.11 -8.30
CA GLY A 185 5.29 -4.36 -8.25
C GLY A 185 6.39 -5.26 -7.69
N TYR A 186 7.61 -5.11 -8.19
CA TYR A 186 8.77 -5.80 -7.65
C TYR A 186 10.01 -4.94 -7.75
N LYS A 187 11.02 -5.27 -6.95
CA LYS A 187 12.39 -4.77 -7.08
C LYS A 187 13.31 -5.96 -7.28
N LEU A 188 14.30 -5.80 -8.15
CA LEU A 188 15.38 -6.76 -8.26
C LEU A 188 16.44 -6.43 -7.21
N TYR A 189 16.83 -7.43 -6.45
CA TYR A 189 17.99 -7.36 -5.56
C TYR A 189 18.81 -8.62 -5.81
N GLU A 190 20.07 -8.42 -6.22
CA GLU A 190 20.99 -9.50 -6.59
C GLU A 190 20.42 -10.47 -7.65
N GLY A 191 19.58 -9.97 -8.56
CA GLY A 191 18.95 -10.78 -9.62
C GLY A 191 17.63 -11.46 -9.20
N GLU A 192 17.27 -11.43 -7.91
CA GLU A 192 16.03 -12.00 -7.40
C GLU A 192 14.91 -10.95 -7.26
N ALA A 193 13.67 -11.35 -7.53
CA ALA A 193 12.51 -10.47 -7.47
C ALA A 193 11.89 -10.41 -6.06
N PHE A 194 11.93 -9.21 -5.46
CA PHE A 194 11.27 -8.87 -4.21
C PHE A 194 9.95 -8.15 -4.51
N TYR A 195 8.83 -8.87 -4.40
CA TYR A 195 7.51 -8.32 -4.69
C TYR A 195 7.04 -7.33 -3.62
N LEU A 196 6.47 -6.22 -4.09
CA LEU A 196 5.87 -5.12 -3.33
C LEU A 196 4.34 -5.25 -3.21
N GLY A 197 3.73 -6.17 -3.96
CA GLY A 197 2.28 -6.37 -4.00
C GLY A 197 1.60 -5.75 -5.23
N TYR A 198 0.29 -5.93 -5.33
CA TYR A 198 -0.53 -5.51 -6.48
C TYR A 198 -1.11 -4.10 -6.36
N GLY A 199 -0.85 -3.41 -5.24
CA GLY A 199 -1.48 -2.14 -4.93
C GLY A 199 -0.92 -0.93 -5.68
N ASP A 200 0.30 -0.99 -6.19
CA ASP A 200 0.99 0.22 -6.70
C ASP A 200 0.23 0.90 -7.84
N LYS A 201 -0.22 0.13 -8.83
CA LYS A 201 -0.95 0.68 -9.98
C LYS A 201 -2.28 1.29 -9.56
N VAL A 202 -3.02 0.56 -8.73
CA VAL A 202 -4.30 1.00 -8.16
C VAL A 202 -4.09 2.30 -7.37
N ILE A 203 -3.13 2.34 -6.45
CA ILE A 203 -2.87 3.53 -5.63
C ILE A 203 -2.53 4.74 -6.50
N ARG A 204 -1.73 4.59 -7.55
CA ARG A 204 -1.41 5.70 -8.47
C ARG A 204 -2.59 6.18 -9.31
N ASP A 205 -3.52 5.28 -9.63
CA ASP A 205 -4.72 5.63 -10.38
C ASP A 205 -5.73 6.39 -9.50
N PHE A 206 -5.68 6.20 -8.17
CA PHE A 206 -6.62 6.75 -7.20
C PHE A 206 -6.07 7.90 -6.33
N CYS A 207 -4.75 8.07 -6.22
CA CYS A 207 -4.06 9.00 -5.32
C CYS A 207 -2.93 9.73 -6.03
#